data_AF-A0A8J6GJB0-F1
#
_entry.id   AF-A0A8J6GJB0-F1
#
_cell.length_a   1.000
_cell.length_b   1.000
_cell.length_c   1.000
_cell.angle_alpha   90.00
_cell.angle_beta   90.00
_cell.angle_gamma   90.00
#
_symmetry.space_group_name_H-M   'P 1'
#
loop_
_entity.id
_entity.type
_entity.pdbx_description
1 polymer ?
#
loop_
_entity_poly.entity_id
_entity_poly.type
_entity_poly.pdbx_seq_one_letter_code
_entity_poly.pdbx_strand_id
1 'polypeptide(L)' 'MVKFLLLALAFGLNHAHAELEGKWVTTAIAADNVDKIEEGGPMRFYMRELTCCEECSQMEITFYVK' A
#
# COMPACT_ATOMS: atom_id res chain seq x y z
N MET A 1 -15.41 24.72 20.21
CA MET A 1 -14.17 24.75 19.41
C MET A 1 -13.56 23.36 19.23
N VAL A 2 -13.31 22.60 20.30
CA VAL A 2 -12.69 21.26 20.23
C VAL A 2 -13.50 20.22 19.42
N LYS A 3 -14.84 20.24 19.48
CA LYS A 3 -15.68 19.27 18.75
C LYS A 3 -15.52 19.34 17.22
N PHE A 4 -15.34 20.53 16.66
CA PHE A 4 -15.15 20.70 15.21
C PHE A 4 -13.77 20.21 14.76
N LEU A 5 -12.75 20.39 15.61
CA LEU A 5 -11.39 19.88 15.36
C LEU A 5 -11.34 18.35 15.41
N LEU A 6 -12.03 17.72 16.38
CA LEU A 6 -12.13 16.26 16.47
C LEU A 6 -12.82 15.64 15.25
N LEU A 7 -13.85 16.33 14.74
CA LEU A 7 -14.58 15.88 13.55
C LEU A 7 -13.69 15.93 12.30
N ALA A 8 -12.96 17.03 12.10
CA ALA A 8 -12.01 17.17 10.99
C ALA A 8 -10.88 16.13 11.06
N LEU A 9 -10.38 15.81 12.26
CA LEU A 9 -9.36 14.79 12.47
C LEU A 9 -9.88 13.39 12.10
N ALA A 10 -11.09 13.04 12.52
CA ALA A 10 -11.72 11.75 12.20
C ALA A 10 -11.95 11.60 10.68
N PHE A 11 -12.45 12.64 10.01
CA PHE A 11 -12.64 12.62 8.56
C PHE A 11 -11.31 12.57 7.79
N GLY A 12 -10.27 13.29 8.25
CA GLY A 12 -8.95 13.27 7.62
C GLY A 12 -8.23 11.93 7.75
N LEU A 13 -8.27 11.31 8.93
CA LEU A 13 -7.71 9.98 9.16
C LEU A 13 -8.42 8.91 8.32
N ASN A 14 -9.75 8.97 8.22
CA ASN A 14 -10.53 8.04 7.40
C ASN A 14 -10.27 8.21 5.89
N HIS A 15 -9.97 9.43 5.43
CA HIS A 15 -9.62 9.70 4.04
C HIS A 15 -8.25 9.13 3.65
N ALA A 16 -7.25 9.23 4.52
CA ALA A 16 -5.91 8.68 4.26
C ALA A 16 -5.93 7.14 4.17
N HIS A 17 -6.77 6.47 4.95
CA HIS A 17 -6.95 5.02 4.90
C HIS A 17 -7.54 4.55 3.55
N ALA A 18 -8.48 5.33 2.98
CA ALA A 18 -9.13 5.01 1.72
C ALA A 18 -8.23 5.16 0.48
N GLU A 19 -7.12 5.89 0.56
CA GLU A 19 -6.23 6.10 -0.60
C GLU A 19 -5.22 4.96 -0.81
N LEU A 20 -4.87 4.22 0.25
CA LEU A 20 -3.87 3.15 0.15
C LEU A 20 -4.50 1.82 -0.29
N GLU A 21 -5.73 1.58 0.17
CA GLU A 21 -6.47 0.34 -0.09
C GLU A 21 -7.04 0.27 -1.51
N GLY A 22 -7.01 -0.92 -2.09
CA GLY A 22 -7.66 -1.22 -3.37
C GLY A 22 -6.69 -1.71 -4.44
N LYS A 23 -7.06 -1.48 -5.69
CA LYS A 23 -6.36 -2.06 -6.85
C LYS A 23 -5.15 -1.24 -7.27
N TRP A 24 -4.06 -1.94 -7.55
CA TRP A 24 -2.78 -1.35 -7.91
C TRP A 24 -2.21 -1.94 -9.20
N VAL A 25 -1.37 -1.15 -9.85
CA VAL A 25 -0.57 -1.59 -11.00
C VAL A 25 0.86 -1.12 -10.79
N THR A 26 1.78 -2.06 -10.56
CA THR A 26 3.22 -1.74 -10.54
C THR A 26 3.65 -1.11 -11.85
N THR A 27 4.13 0.14 -11.79
CA THR A 27 4.64 0.89 -12.95
C THR A 27 6.15 0.73 -13.12
N ALA A 28 6.90 0.75 -12.02
CA ALA A 28 8.35 0.64 -12.02
C ALA A 28 8.83 0.01 -10.71
N ILE A 29 9.99 -0.65 -10.76
CA ILE A 29 10.71 -1.19 -9.59
C ILE A 29 12.17 -0.80 -9.76
N ALA A 30 12.79 -0.29 -8.70
CA ALA A 30 14.21 0.00 -8.64
C ALA A 30 14.77 -0.51 -7.31
N ALA A 31 16.00 -1.01 -7.32
CA ALA A 31 16.70 -1.49 -6.15
C ALA A 31 18.18 -1.16 -6.28
N ASP A 32 18.85 -0.99 -5.14
CA ASP A 32 20.31 -0.90 -5.05
C ASP A 32 20.99 -2.23 -5.44
N ASN A 33 20.36 -3.35 -5.10
CA ASN A 33 20.73 -4.69 -5.54
C ASN A 33 19.83 -5.16 -6.69
N VAL A 34 20.34 -5.09 -7.91
CA VAL A 34 19.61 -5.45 -9.13
C VAL A 34 19.22 -6.92 -9.16
N ASP A 35 20.03 -7.82 -8.61
CA ASP A 35 19.78 -9.27 -8.54
C ASP A 35 18.48 -9.63 -7.80
N LYS A 36 17.96 -8.69 -6.98
CA LYS A 36 16.70 -8.90 -6.27
C LYS A 36 15.47 -8.67 -7.12
N ILE A 37 15.59 -7.87 -8.18
CA ILE A 37 14.47 -7.41 -9.01
C ILE A 37 14.62 -7.81 -10.49
N GLU A 38 15.68 -8.54 -10.84
CA GLU A 38 15.82 -9.19 -12.13
C GLU A 38 14.77 -10.29 -12.34
N GLU A 39 14.67 -10.84 -13.55
CA GLU A 39 13.72 -11.91 -13.86
C GLU A 39 13.98 -13.16 -13.01
N GLY A 40 12.94 -13.71 -12.37
CA GLY A 40 13.09 -14.76 -11.36
C GLY A 40 13.64 -14.28 -10.00
N GLY A 41 13.98 -12.99 -9.86
CA GLY A 41 14.47 -12.40 -8.62
C GLY A 41 13.40 -12.40 -7.52
N PRO A 42 13.79 -12.61 -6.25
CA PRO A 42 12.85 -12.84 -5.16
C PRO A 42 11.95 -11.63 -4.81
N MET A 43 12.31 -10.43 -5.26
CA MET A 43 11.57 -9.20 -4.98
C MET A 43 10.97 -8.55 -6.23
N ARG A 44 10.94 -9.26 -7.37
CA ARG A 44 10.25 -8.79 -8.59
C ARG A 44 8.75 -9.04 -8.52
N PHE A 45 8.09 -8.57 -7.46
CA PHE A 45 6.65 -8.72 -7.31
C PHE A 45 5.87 -7.60 -8.02
N TYR A 46 4.79 -7.98 -8.69
CA TYR A 46 3.87 -7.07 -9.37
C TYR A 46 2.59 -6.93 -8.55
N MET A 47 2.47 -5.84 -7.81
CA MET A 47 1.34 -5.54 -6.95
C MET A 47 0.04 -5.37 -7.75
N ARG A 48 -1.05 -5.87 -7.17
CA ARG A 48 -2.39 -5.89 -7.75
C ARG A 48 -3.47 -5.41 -6.81
N GLU A 49 -3.35 -5.72 -5.54
CA GLU A 49 -4.29 -5.31 -4.53
C GLU A 49 -3.57 -5.13 -3.20
N LEU A 50 -3.98 -4.12 -2.45
CA LEU A 50 -3.55 -3.88 -1.08
C LEU A 50 -4.81 -3.74 -0.23
N THR A 51 -4.88 -4.50 0.85
CA THR A 51 -5.96 -4.40 1.85
C THR A 51 -5.36 -4.01 3.19
N CYS A 52 -5.95 -3.00 3.85
CA CYS A 52 -5.60 -2.62 5.21
C CYS A 52 -6.43 -3.45 6.20
N CYS A 53 -5.77 -4.24 7.03
CA CYS A 53 -6.39 -4.93 8.16
C CYS A 53 -6.07 -4.19 9.46
N GLU A 54 -6.94 -4.29 10.46
CA GLU A 54 -6.69 -3.76 11.82
C GLU A 54 -6.23 -2.29 11.83
N GLU A 55 -7.04 -1.37 11.27
CA GLU A 55 -6.65 0.05 11.15
C GLU A 55 -5.33 0.27 10.37
N CYS A 56 -5.00 -0.66 9.47
CA CYS A 56 -3.78 -0.71 8.67
C CYS A 56 -2.49 -0.99 9.47
N SER A 57 -2.59 -1.51 10.70
CA SER A 57 -1.42 -2.09 11.38
C SER A 57 -0.96 -3.40 10.73
N GLN A 58 -1.83 -4.03 9.93
CA GLN A 58 -1.52 -5.15 9.08
C GLN A 58 -1.92 -4.83 7.63
N MET A 59 -1.11 -5.28 6.67
CA MET A 59 -1.40 -5.15 5.24
C MET A 59 -1.38 -6.53 4.59
N GLU A 60 -2.39 -6.79 3.78
CA GLU A 60 -2.39 -7.93 2.85
C GLU A 60 -2.11 -7.41 1.44
N ILE A 61 -1.15 -8.05 0.76
CA ILE A 61 -0.74 -7.65 -0.58
C ILE A 61 -0.96 -8.83 -1.52
N THR A 62 -1.77 -8.62 -2.54
CA THR A 62 -1.88 -9.54 -3.67
C THR A 62 -0.92 -9.11 -4.77
N PHE A 63 -0.07 -10.02 -5.20
CA PHE A 63 0.90 -9.79 -6.26
C PHE A 63 1.09 -11.02 -7.13
N TYR A 64 1.70 -10.81 -8.30
CA TYR A 64 2.21 -11.90 -9.14
C TYR A 64 3.73 -11.84 -9.22
N VAL A 65 4.34 -12.99 -9.48
CA VAL A 65 5.74 -13.13 -9.87
C VAL A 65 5.77 -13.63 -11.31
N LYS A 66 6.78 -13.19 -12.07
CA LYS A 66 7.04 -13.69 -13.42
C LYS A 66 8.25 -14.60 -13.39
#